data_AF-A0A7S3M321-F1
#
_entry.id   AF-A0A7S3M321-F1
#
_cell.length_a   1.000
_cell.length_b   1.000
_cell.length_c   1.000
_cell.angle_alpha   90.00
_cell.angle_beta   90.00
_cell.angle_gamma   90.00
#
_symmetry.space_group_name_H-M   'P 1'
#
loop_
_entity.id
_entity.type
_entity.pdbx_description
1 polymer ?
#
loop_
_entity_poly.entity_id
_entity_poly.type
_entity_poly.pdbx_seq_one_letter_code
_entity_poly.pdbx_strand_id
1 'polypeptide(L)'
;PFAAGGPTDRVARDLAEALRKPLGANVVVDNTAGAGSSIGAARVARAAPDGYTLLLNHIGMSTMPALYRKLAFSVPNDFEYLGMVNEVPMTLIARPTMPANNFKELTAWIQQNKGKINLGNAGLGAAS
;
A
#
# COMPACT_ATOMS: atom_id res chain seq x y z
N PRO A 1 -3.13 -1.85 -4.52
CA PRO A 1 -2.83 -3.27 -4.85
C PRO A 1 -2.57 -4.11 -3.58
N PHE A 2 -3.60 -4.20 -2.74
CA PHE A 2 -3.59 -4.87 -1.43
C PHE A 2 -4.94 -5.57 -1.22
N ALA A 3 -5.02 -6.40 -0.18
CA ALA A 3 -6.25 -7.10 0.18
C ALA A 3 -7.42 -6.13 0.43
N ALA A 4 -8.64 -6.58 0.13
CA ALA A 4 -9.86 -5.85 0.42
C ALA A 4 -10.02 -5.60 1.92
N GLY A 5 -10.64 -4.47 2.29
CA GLY A 5 -10.83 -4.05 3.68
C GLY A 5 -9.61 -3.37 4.33
N GLY A 6 -8.46 -3.34 3.66
CA GLY A 6 -7.28 -2.60 4.11
C GLY A 6 -7.38 -1.09 3.91
N PRO A 7 -6.39 -0.31 4.40
CA PRO A 7 -6.42 1.15 4.33
C PRO A 7 -6.49 1.68 2.90
N THR A 8 -5.71 1.13 1.97
CA THR A 8 -5.77 1.53 0.55
C THR A 8 -7.09 1.18 -0.11
N ASP A 9 -7.70 0.05 0.25
CA ASP A 9 -9.01 -0.36 -0.30
C ASP A 9 -10.12 0.60 0.17
N ARG A 10 -10.09 1.01 1.43
CA ARG A 10 -10.99 2.01 1.99
C ARG A 10 -10.95 3.32 1.17
N VAL A 11 -9.75 3.83 0.90
CA VAL A 11 -9.54 5.04 0.08
C VAL A 11 -9.99 4.82 -1.36
N ALA A 12 -9.69 3.67 -1.95
CA ALA A 12 -10.10 3.35 -3.33
C ALA A 12 -11.62 3.40 -3.50
N ARG A 13 -12.36 2.84 -2.54
CA ARG A 13 -13.82 2.80 -2.58
C ARG A 13 -14.44 4.18 -2.35
N ASP A 14 -13.88 4.99 -1.46
CA ASP A 14 -14.31 6.39 -1.29
C ASP A 14 -14.10 7.21 -2.57
N LEU A 15 -12.92 7.07 -3.17
CA LEU A 15 -12.58 7.76 -4.40
C LEU A 15 -13.49 7.32 -5.55
N ALA A 16 -13.75 6.01 -5.68
CA ALA A 16 -14.66 5.46 -6.67
C ALA A 16 -16.07 6.06 -6.57
N GLU A 17 -16.62 6.18 -5.35
CA GLU A 17 -17.93 6.79 -5.13
C GLU A 17 -17.92 8.29 -5.44
N ALA A 18 -16.88 9.01 -5.01
CA ALA A 18 -16.72 10.44 -5.27
C ALA A 18 -16.60 10.75 -6.78
N LEU A 19 -15.98 9.86 -7.55
CA LEU A 19 -15.81 10.00 -9.00
C LEU A 19 -17.05 9.62 -9.80
N ARG A 20 -18.02 8.90 -9.23
CA ARG A 20 -19.18 8.37 -9.98
C ARG A 20 -19.93 9.46 -10.75
N LYS A 21 -20.24 10.58 -10.10
CA LYS A 21 -20.97 11.70 -10.72
C LYS A 21 -20.13 12.46 -11.76
N PRO A 22 -18.92 12.95 -11.46
CA PRO A 22 -18.14 13.72 -12.44
C PRO A 22 -17.67 12.88 -13.63
N LEU A 23 -17.42 11.58 -13.44
CA LEU A 23 -17.00 10.68 -14.53
C LEU A 23 -18.18 10.20 -15.39
N GLY A 24 -19.41 10.23 -14.85
CA GLY A 24 -20.59 9.68 -15.52
C GLY A 24 -20.52 8.16 -15.71
N ALA A 25 -19.62 7.48 -15.00
CA ALA A 25 -19.37 6.05 -15.09
C ALA A 25 -19.05 5.46 -13.71
N ASN A 26 -19.21 4.14 -13.59
CA ASN A 26 -18.84 3.42 -12.37
C ASN A 26 -17.35 3.10 -12.39
N VAL A 27 -16.68 3.31 -11.25
CA VAL A 27 -15.31 2.84 -11.02
C VAL A 27 -15.37 1.50 -10.28
N VAL A 28 -14.85 0.43 -10.90
CA VAL A 28 -14.80 -0.91 -10.30
C VAL A 28 -13.47 -1.08 -9.57
N VAL A 29 -13.53 -1.38 -8.27
CA VAL A 29 -12.34 -1.64 -7.45
C VAL A 29 -11.93 -3.11 -7.56
N ASP A 30 -10.74 -3.37 -8.10
CA ASP A 30 -10.11 -4.69 -8.24
C ASP A 30 -8.89 -4.82 -7.31
N ASN A 31 -8.98 -5.71 -6.32
CA ASN A 31 -7.93 -5.95 -5.34
C ASN A 31 -6.92 -6.99 -5.84
N THR A 32 -5.92 -6.57 -6.62
CA THR A 32 -4.77 -7.43 -6.99
C THR A 32 -3.63 -7.29 -5.96
N ALA A 33 -3.57 -8.19 -4.99
CA ALA A 33 -2.58 -8.18 -3.90
C ALA A 33 -1.34 -9.05 -4.20
N GLY A 34 -0.24 -8.77 -3.48
CA GLY A 34 0.96 -9.62 -3.44
C GLY A 34 2.26 -8.86 -3.68
N ALA A 35 3.36 -9.41 -3.14
CA ALA A 35 4.73 -8.86 -3.20
C ALA A 35 4.78 -7.34 -2.96
N GLY A 36 4.22 -6.89 -1.83
CA GLY A 36 4.21 -5.49 -1.43
C GLY A 36 3.68 -4.52 -2.49
N SER A 37 2.67 -4.96 -3.24
CA SER A 37 1.97 -4.23 -4.32
C SER A 37 2.60 -4.33 -5.72
N SER A 38 3.80 -4.89 -5.86
CA SER A 38 4.49 -5.00 -7.16
C SER A 38 3.74 -5.85 -8.20
N ILE A 39 3.01 -6.88 -7.79
CA ILE A 39 2.20 -7.70 -8.72
C ILE A 39 1.09 -6.86 -9.37
N GLY A 40 0.32 -6.13 -8.55
CA GLY A 40 -0.74 -5.27 -9.06
C GLY A 40 -0.22 -4.10 -9.88
N ALA A 41 0.91 -3.50 -9.47
CA ALA A 41 1.57 -2.44 -10.25
C ALA A 41 2.05 -2.96 -11.62
N ALA A 42 2.66 -4.15 -11.68
CA ALA A 42 3.09 -4.77 -12.94
C ALA A 42 1.91 -5.11 -13.87
N ARG A 43 0.76 -5.48 -13.31
CA ARG A 43 -0.46 -5.70 -14.09
C ARG A 43 -0.92 -4.40 -14.77
N VAL A 44 -0.93 -3.28 -14.05
CA VAL A 44 -1.34 -1.99 -14.61
C VAL A 44 -0.31 -1.45 -15.61
N ALA A 45 0.99 -1.59 -15.33
CA ALA A 45 2.05 -1.19 -16.26
C ALA A 45 1.98 -1.90 -17.63
N ARG A 46 1.34 -3.07 -17.70
CA ARG A 46 1.14 -3.84 -18.95
C ARG A 46 -0.25 -3.69 -19.55
N ALA A 47 -1.14 -2.93 -18.90
CA ALA A 47 -2.49 -2.72 -19.39
C ALA A 47 -2.48 -1.85 -20.67
N ALA A 48 -3.56 -1.90 -21.43
CA ALA A 48 -3.74 -0.96 -22.54
C ALA A 48 -3.75 0.48 -21.98
N PRO A 49 -3.01 1.43 -22.59
CA PRO A 49 -2.97 2.82 -22.13
C PRO A 49 -4.21 3.59 -22.64
N ASP A 50 -5.40 3.11 -22.30
CA ASP A 50 -6.70 3.61 -22.77
C ASP A 50 -7.52 4.33 -21.68
N GLY A 51 -6.97 4.44 -20.47
CA GLY A 51 -7.59 5.11 -19.33
C GLY A 51 -8.59 4.26 -18.54
N TYR A 52 -8.88 3.01 -18.94
CA TYR A 52 -9.84 2.14 -18.23
C TYR A 52 -9.19 1.30 -17.13
N THR A 53 -7.86 1.18 -17.13
CA THR A 53 -7.11 0.50 -16.06
C THR A 53 -6.25 1.51 -15.31
N LEU A 54 -6.64 1.80 -14.06
CA LEU A 54 -5.96 2.75 -13.19
C LEU A 54 -5.31 2.05 -12.01
N LEU A 55 -4.20 2.61 -11.51
CA LEU A 55 -3.50 2.15 -10.33
C LEU A 55 -3.69 3.13 -9.17
N LEU A 56 -4.36 2.70 -8.11
CA LEU A 56 -4.26 3.36 -6.81
C LEU A 56 -3.19 2.65 -5.96
N ASN A 57 -2.13 3.39 -5.64
CA ASN A 57 -1.02 2.92 -4.82
C ASN A 57 -0.66 3.99 -3.76
N HIS A 58 0.37 3.73 -2.97
CA HIS A 58 0.88 4.69 -1.97
C HIS A 58 2.40 4.78 -2.06
N ILE A 59 3.05 5.36 -1.03
CA ILE A 59 4.50 5.56 -0.93
C ILE A 59 5.35 4.31 -1.22
N GLY A 60 4.77 3.11 -1.18
CA GLY A 60 5.45 1.87 -1.55
C GLY A 60 6.08 1.93 -2.94
N MET A 61 5.43 2.59 -3.91
CA MET A 61 6.00 2.75 -5.27
C MET A 61 7.37 3.41 -5.27
N SER A 62 7.62 4.40 -4.42
CA SER A 62 8.93 5.07 -4.37
C SER A 62 10.00 4.23 -3.68
N THR A 63 9.61 3.30 -2.80
CA THR A 63 10.54 2.41 -2.09
C THR A 63 10.95 1.19 -2.91
N MET A 64 10.08 0.73 -3.82
CA MET A 64 10.30 -0.51 -4.59
C MET A 64 11.66 -0.58 -5.32
N PRO A 65 12.13 0.47 -6.02
CA PRO A 65 13.40 0.40 -6.75
C PRO A 65 14.60 0.14 -5.85
N ALA A 66 14.54 0.56 -4.59
CA ALA A 66 15.60 0.34 -3.61
C ALA A 66 15.50 -1.04 -2.94
N LEU A 67 14.30 -1.64 -2.89
CA LEU A 67 14.03 -2.87 -2.15
C LEU A 67 14.05 -4.12 -3.02
N TYR A 68 13.73 -4.01 -4.31
CA TYR A 68 13.69 -5.14 -5.24
C TYR A 68 14.90 -5.13 -6.17
N ARG A 69 15.65 -6.24 -6.21
CA ARG A 69 16.77 -6.40 -7.16
C ARG A 69 16.32 -6.34 -8.63
N LYS A 70 15.12 -6.83 -8.92
CA LYS A 70 14.53 -6.83 -10.25
C LYS A 70 13.05 -6.51 -10.13
N LEU A 71 12.67 -5.35 -10.65
CA LEU A 71 11.27 -4.97 -10.84
C LEU A 71 10.83 -5.32 -12.26
N ALA A 72 9.56 -5.66 -12.41
CA ALA A 72 8.97 -5.99 -13.71
C ALA A 72 8.49 -4.74 -14.49
N PHE A 73 8.76 -3.54 -13.97
CA PHE A 73 8.36 -2.25 -14.50
C PHE A 73 9.29 -1.14 -13.99
N SER A 74 9.31 0.00 -14.68
CA SER A 74 9.94 1.25 -14.29
C SER A 74 8.94 2.16 -13.57
N VAL A 75 9.16 2.44 -12.29
CA VAL A 75 8.34 3.40 -11.52
C VAL A 75 8.25 4.78 -12.22
N PRO A 76 9.34 5.40 -12.70
CA PRO A 76 9.24 6.71 -13.35
C PRO A 76 8.71 6.68 -14.78
N ASN A 77 8.85 5.57 -15.51
CA ASN A 77 8.64 5.58 -16.97
C ASN A 77 7.44 4.77 -17.46
N ASP A 78 6.91 3.84 -16.67
CA ASP A 78 5.81 2.96 -17.11
C ASP A 78 4.43 3.43 -16.63
N PHE A 79 4.34 4.63 -16.04
CA PHE A 79 3.10 5.20 -15.51
C PHE A 79 2.95 6.68 -15.85
N GLU A 80 1.73 7.08 -16.20
CA GLU A 80 1.30 8.48 -16.20
C GLU A 80 0.69 8.82 -14.83
N TYR A 81 1.25 9.81 -14.14
CA TYR A 81 0.84 10.17 -12.79
C TYR A 81 -0.30 11.19 -12.79
N LEU A 82 -1.50 10.75 -12.42
CA LEU A 82 -2.68 11.61 -12.39
C LEU A 82 -2.71 12.60 -11.20
N GLY A 83 -2.14 12.21 -10.05
CA GLY A 83 -2.08 13.07 -8.88
C GLY A 83 -2.11 12.32 -7.54
N MET A 84 -1.95 13.09 -6.48
CA MET A 84 -2.04 12.60 -5.10
C MET A 84 -3.51 12.59 -4.63
N VAL A 85 -3.93 11.49 -4.00
CA VAL A 85 -5.31 11.34 -3.49
C VAL A 85 -5.40 11.80 -2.05
N ASN A 86 -4.53 11.29 -1.17
CA ASN A 86 -4.48 11.66 0.24
C ASN A 86 -3.11 11.36 0.86
N GLU A 87 -2.88 11.92 2.04
CA GLU A 87 -1.74 11.61 2.91
C GLU A 87 -2.26 11.02 4.22
N VAL A 88 -1.65 9.92 4.68
CA VAL A 88 -2.10 9.18 5.86
C VAL A 88 -0.92 8.92 6.80
N PRO A 89 -0.96 9.40 8.05
CA PRO A 89 0.07 9.07 9.04
C PRO A 89 -0.05 7.60 9.47
N MET A 90 1.09 6.98 9.79
CA MET A 90 1.13 5.62 10.34
C MET A 90 1.07 5.64 11.87
N THR A 91 0.49 4.60 12.45
CA THR A 91 0.45 4.39 13.90
C THR A 91 1.14 3.09 14.27
N LEU A 92 1.88 3.11 15.37
CA LEU A 92 2.48 1.90 15.93
C LEU A 92 1.47 1.25 16.87
N ILE A 93 1.03 0.04 16.52
CA ILE A 93 0.04 -0.72 17.29
C ILE A 93 0.60 -2.07 17.73
N ALA A 94 0.05 -2.60 18.80
CA ALA A 94 0.42 -3.91 19.35
C ALA A 94 -0.82 -4.72 19.70
N ARG A 95 -0.64 -6.03 19.92
CA ARG A 95 -1.70 -6.89 20.45
C ARG A 95 -2.19 -6.36 21.80
N PRO A 96 -3.47 -6.52 22.17
CA PRO A 96 -4.03 -5.98 23.42
C PRO A 96 -3.31 -6.44 24.70
N THR A 97 -2.66 -7.60 24.66
CA THR A 97 -1.91 -8.16 25.80
C THR A 97 -0.42 -7.75 25.81
N MET A 98 -0.05 -6.69 25.11
CA MET A 98 1.33 -6.19 25.07
C MET A 98 1.71 -5.60 26.45
N PRO A 99 2.86 -6.00 27.04
CA PRO A 99 3.24 -5.50 28.37
C PRO A 99 3.58 -4.00 28.43
N ALA A 100 3.99 -3.42 27.30
CA ALA A 100 4.35 -2.01 27.20
C ALA A 100 3.12 -1.12 26.95
N ASN A 101 2.96 -0.07 27.76
CA ASN A 101 1.85 0.87 27.68
C ASN A 101 2.22 2.20 27.01
N ASN A 102 3.49 2.37 26.64
CA ASN A 102 3.98 3.55 25.94
C ASN A 102 5.23 3.20 25.11
N PHE A 103 5.68 4.14 24.28
CA PHE A 103 6.80 3.91 23.36
C PHE A 103 8.14 3.65 24.08
N LYS A 104 8.37 4.27 25.24
CA LYS A 104 9.59 4.05 26.04
C LYS A 104 9.64 2.62 26.56
N GLU A 105 8.54 2.14 27.17
CA GLU A 105 8.40 0.76 27.62
C GLU A 105 8.48 -0.23 26.47
N LEU A 106 7.89 0.11 25.31
CA LEU A 106 7.95 -0.74 24.13
C LEU A 106 9.39 -0.92 23.64
N THR A 107 10.16 0.16 23.59
CA THR A 107 11.57 0.11 23.21
C THR A 107 12.38 -0.76 24.18
N ALA A 108 12.17 -0.61 25.48
CA ALA A 108 12.82 -1.45 26.49
C ALA A 108 12.42 -2.93 26.34
N TRP A 109 11.14 -3.21 26.15
CA TRP A 109 10.62 -4.56 25.94
C TRP A 109 11.21 -5.20 24.67
N ILE A 110 11.31 -4.45 23.58
CA ILE A 110 11.93 -4.92 22.32
C ILE A 110 13.39 -5.32 22.55
N GLN A 111 14.16 -4.50 23.28
CA GLN A 111 15.57 -4.79 23.56
C GLN A 111 15.74 -6.05 24.41
N GLN A 112 14.85 -6.28 25.37
CA GLN A 112 14.86 -7.46 26.24
C GLN A 112 14.42 -8.74 25.54
N ASN A 113 13.62 -8.63 24.47
CA ASN A 113 12.99 -9.77 23.78
C ASN A 113 13.53 -10.00 22.35
N LYS A 114 14.73 -9.50 22.03
CA LYS A 114 15.36 -9.65 20.70
C LYS A 114 15.30 -11.10 20.20
N GLY A 115 14.97 -11.27 18.92
CA GLY A 115 14.87 -12.57 18.26
C GLY A 115 13.59 -13.36 18.56
N LYS A 116 12.72 -12.86 19.46
CA LYS A 116 11.43 -13.49 19.83
C LYS A 116 10.21 -12.66 19.42
N ILE A 117 10.41 -11.62 18.62
CA ILE A 117 9.38 -10.64 18.27
C ILE A 117 8.97 -10.85 16.82
N ASN A 118 7.66 -10.96 16.60
CA ASN A 118 7.07 -10.91 15.27
C ASN A 118 6.59 -9.48 14.97
N LEU A 119 7.01 -8.94 13.83
CA LEU A 119 6.54 -7.66 13.29
C LEU A 119 5.66 -7.94 12.07
N GLY A 120 4.41 -7.44 12.10
CA GLY A 120 3.52 -7.52 10.94
C GLY A 120 3.87 -6.47 9.90
N ASN A 121 3.90 -6.86 8.63
CA ASN A 121 3.93 -5.93 7.50
C ASN A 121 3.17 -6.54 6.30
N ALA A 122 2.82 -5.73 5.31
CA ALA A 122 2.11 -6.18 4.11
C ALA A 122 3.06 -6.65 2.98
N GLY A 123 4.31 -7.00 3.31
CA GLY A 123 5.35 -7.43 2.39
C GLY A 123 6.36 -6.34 2.03
N LEU A 124 7.44 -6.74 1.35
CA LEU A 124 8.54 -5.85 0.99
C LEU A 124 8.06 -4.72 0.07
N GLY A 125 8.30 -3.46 0.46
CA GLY A 125 7.83 -2.29 -0.26
C GLY A 125 6.41 -1.84 0.08
N ALA A 126 5.72 -2.53 0.99
CA ALA A 126 4.49 -2.01 1.56
C ALA A 126 4.76 -0.94 2.63
N ALA A 127 3.80 -0.05 2.83
CA ALA A 127 3.78 0.90 3.94
C ALA A 127 2.79 0.36 4.97
N SER A 128 3.31 -0.10 6.10
CA SER A 128 2.57 -0.74 7.19
C SER A 128 3.34 -0.66 8.49
#